data_AF-A0A3D8PEY6-F1
#
_entry.id   AF-A0A3D8PEY6-F1
#
_cell.length_a   1.000
_cell.length_b   1.000
_cell.length_c   1.000
_cell.angle_alpha   90.00
_cell.angle_beta   90.00
_cell.angle_gamma   90.00
#
_symmetry.space_group_name_H-M   'P 1'
#
loop_
_entity.id
_entity.type
_entity.pdbx_description
1 polymer ?
#
loop_
_entity_poly.entity_id
_entity_poly.type
_entity_poly.pdbx_seq_one_letter_code
_entity_poly.pdbx_strand_id
1 'polypeptide(L)'
;MKIGFIGLGNMGGPMAANLVKAGHAVAGFDLAAPMPEGVAPAASATEAAQGADVVITMLPNGAILRAVADQVIPAMAAGAVFCD
;
A
#
# COMPACT_ATOMS: atom_id res chain seq x y z
N MET A 1 3.56 -0.74 13.18
CA MET A 1 3.47 -1.83 12.19
C MET A 1 4.07 -1.34 10.88
N LYS A 2 4.52 -2.27 10.03
CA LYS A 2 4.91 -2.01 8.65
C LYS A 2 3.69 -2.16 7.76
N ILE A 3 3.38 -1.14 6.97
CA ILE A 3 2.18 -1.09 6.13
C ILE A 3 2.60 -0.83 4.69
N GLY A 4 2.16 -1.69 3.78
CA GLY A 4 2.16 -1.40 2.34
C GLY A 4 0.88 -0.67 1.96
N PHE A 5 0.97 0.41 1.20
CA PHE A 5 -0.20 1.15 0.72
C PHE A 5 -0.14 1.30 -0.80
N ILE A 6 -1.12 0.72 -1.50
CA ILE A 6 -1.17 0.71 -2.97
C ILE A 6 -2.38 1.52 -3.43
N GLY A 7 -2.11 2.62 -4.13
CA GLY A 7 -3.11 3.62 -4.49
C GLY A 7 -3.09 4.79 -3.51
N LEU A 8 -2.52 5.91 -3.92
CA LEU A 8 -2.27 7.11 -3.10
C LEU A 8 -2.99 8.35 -3.66
N GLY A 9 -4.02 8.13 -4.48
CA GLY A 9 -4.89 9.20 -4.97
C GLY A 9 -5.70 9.89 -3.85
N ASN A 10 -6.80 10.55 -4.23
CA ASN A 10 -7.57 11.43 -3.34
C ASN A 10 -7.98 10.82 -1.98
N MET A 11 -8.23 9.51 -1.95
CA MET A 11 -8.57 8.77 -0.72
C MET A 11 -7.33 8.18 -0.05
N GLY A 12 -6.49 7.47 -0.81
CA GLY A 12 -5.37 6.72 -0.27
C GLY A 12 -4.26 7.61 0.31
N GLY A 13 -3.95 8.73 -0.33
CA GLY A 13 -2.88 9.63 0.09
C GLY A 13 -3.08 10.17 1.52
N PRO A 14 -4.24 10.78 1.84
CA PRO A 14 -4.54 11.23 3.20
C PRO A 14 -4.57 10.09 4.23
N MET A 15 -5.06 8.90 3.87
CA MET A 15 -5.06 7.74 4.76
C MET A 15 -3.63 7.28 5.09
N ALA A 16 -2.77 7.15 4.07
CA ALA A 16 -1.37 6.78 4.24
C ALA A 16 -0.62 7.79 5.12
N ALA A 17 -0.83 9.09 4.88
CA ALA A 17 -0.24 10.15 5.71
C ALA A 17 -0.73 10.08 7.18
N ASN A 18 -1.99 9.73 7.42
CA ASN A 18 -2.50 9.56 8.78
C ASN A 18 -1.90 8.34 9.48
N LEU A 19 -1.65 7.24 8.76
CA LEU A 19 -0.96 6.06 9.31
C LEU A 19 0.48 6.40 9.70
N VAL A 20 1.18 7.22 8.91
CA VAL A 20 2.51 7.74 9.28
C VAL A 20 2.43 8.59 10.54
N LYS A 21 1.47 9.53 10.63
CA LYS A 21 1.26 10.36 11.83
C LYS A 21 0.94 9.54 13.07
N ALA A 22 0.30 8.38 12.92
CA ALA A 22 0.05 7.42 14.00
C ALA A 22 1.28 6.60 14.42
N GLY A 23 2.45 6.84 13.80
CA GLY A 23 3.71 6.17 14.13
C GLY A 23 3.91 4.83 13.42
N HIS A 24 3.21 4.56 12.33
CA HIS A 24 3.45 3.37 11.50
C HIS A 24 4.49 3.64 10.42
N ALA A 25 5.26 2.62 10.06
CA ALA A 25 6.14 2.67 8.90
C ALA A 25 5.31 2.33 7.66
N VAL A 26 5.20 3.25 6.70
CA VAL A 26 4.36 3.08 5.51
C VAL A 26 5.23 3.10 4.27
N ALA A 27 5.18 2.03 3.47
CA ALA A 27 5.72 1.95 2.12
C ALA A 27 4.58 2.16 1.12
N GLY A 28 4.67 3.15 0.25
CA GLY A 28 3.61 3.58 -0.66
C GLY A 28 3.97 3.35 -2.12
N PHE A 29 2.99 2.93 -2.91
CA PHE A 29 3.09 2.85 -4.37
C PHE A 29 1.84 3.41 -5.06
N ASP A 30 2.04 4.25 -6.07
CA ASP A 30 1.02 4.73 -6.99
C ASP A 30 1.65 4.99 -8.37
N LEU A 31 0.85 4.92 -9.43
CA LEU A 31 1.31 5.12 -10.82
C LEU A 31 1.39 6.60 -11.22
N ALA A 32 0.63 7.48 -10.54
CA ALA A 32 0.46 8.87 -10.94
C ALA A 32 0.35 9.85 -9.77
N ALA A 33 -0.14 9.42 -8.62
CA ALA A 33 -0.32 10.29 -7.47
C ALA A 33 1.05 10.68 -6.85
N PRO A 34 1.18 11.92 -6.35
CA PRO A 34 2.36 12.32 -5.61
C PRO A 34 2.47 11.51 -4.31
N MET A 35 3.70 11.20 -3.90
CA MET A 35 3.94 10.50 -2.64
C MET A 35 3.58 11.43 -1.45
N PRO A 36 2.73 10.98 -0.50
CA PRO A 36 2.44 11.75 0.70
C PRO A 36 3.68 11.90 1.59
N GLU A 37 3.73 12.99 2.37
CA GLU A 37 4.83 13.24 3.30
C GLU A 37 4.99 12.10 4.31
N GLY A 38 6.24 11.64 4.49
CA GLY A 38 6.61 10.58 5.43
C GLY A 38 6.25 9.16 4.99
N VAL A 39 5.53 8.98 3.88
CA VAL A 39 5.38 7.67 3.23
C VAL A 39 6.65 7.37 2.44
N ALA A 40 7.25 6.19 2.68
CA ALA A 40 8.42 5.75 1.94
C ALA A 40 8.01 5.27 0.54
N PRO A 41 8.58 5.81 -0.55
CA PRO A 41 8.23 5.37 -1.89
C PRO A 41 8.76 3.96 -2.17
N ALA A 42 7.90 3.08 -2.68
CA ALA A 42 8.28 1.80 -3.27
C ALA A 42 8.29 1.92 -4.80
N ALA A 43 9.17 1.18 -5.49
CA ALA A 43 9.24 1.16 -6.95
C ALA A 43 8.15 0.28 -7.59
N SER A 44 7.47 -0.56 -6.80
CA SER A 44 6.35 -1.41 -7.26
C SER A 44 5.37 -1.74 -6.14
N ALA A 45 4.17 -2.22 -6.51
CA ALA A 45 3.20 -2.77 -5.57
C ALA A 45 3.76 -3.97 -4.78
N THR A 46 4.52 -4.83 -5.44
CA THR A 46 5.19 -5.98 -4.79
C THR A 46 6.19 -5.52 -3.74
N GLU A 47 7.01 -4.51 -4.03
CA GLU A 47 7.97 -3.97 -3.07
C GLU A 47 7.27 -3.32 -1.87
N ALA A 48 6.18 -2.59 -2.09
CA ALA A 48 5.37 -2.04 -0.99
C ALA A 48 4.80 -3.12 -0.06
N ALA A 49 4.52 -4.32 -0.60
CA ALA A 49 3.96 -5.44 0.15
C ALA A 49 5.01 -6.28 0.90
N GLN A 50 6.29 -6.23 0.51
CA GLN A 50 7.33 -7.08 1.07
C GLN A 50 7.61 -6.77 2.54
N GLY A 51 7.40 -7.78 3.39
CA GLY A 51 7.63 -7.65 4.83
C GLY A 51 6.65 -6.70 5.55
N ALA A 52 5.56 -6.32 4.90
CA ALA A 52 4.47 -5.58 5.52
C ALA A 52 3.63 -6.51 6.41
N ASP A 53 3.20 -5.99 7.56
CA ASP A 53 2.22 -6.65 8.44
C ASP A 53 0.81 -6.54 7.84
N VAL A 54 0.54 -5.43 7.14
CA VAL A 54 -0.73 -5.14 6.46
C VAL A 54 -0.43 -4.53 5.09
N VAL A 55 -1.13 -4.98 4.06
CA VAL A 55 -1.15 -4.34 2.74
C VAL A 55 -2.55 -3.78 2.51
N ILE A 56 -2.65 -2.48 2.28
CA ILE A 56 -3.90 -1.77 2.01
C ILE A 56 -3.96 -1.41 0.53
N THR A 57 -5.07 -1.73 -0.14
CA THR A 57 -5.35 -1.24 -1.50
C THR A 57 -6.39 -0.15 -1.47
N MET A 58 -6.25 0.85 -2.35
CA MET A 58 -7.24 1.89 -2.58
C MET A 58 -7.30 2.16 -4.09
N LEU A 59 -8.03 1.31 -4.80
CA LEU A 59 -7.94 1.19 -6.26
C LEU A 59 -9.27 1.53 -6.97
N PRO A 60 -9.24 1.98 -8.25
CA PRO A 60 -10.43 2.53 -8.91
C PRO A 60 -11.57 1.53 -9.12
N ASN A 61 -11.26 0.24 -9.25
CA ASN A 61 -12.25 -0.81 -9.46
C ASN A 61 -11.69 -2.21 -9.13
N GLY A 62 -12.60 -3.19 -9.05
CA GLY A 62 -12.25 -4.56 -8.69
C GLY A 62 -11.38 -5.32 -9.70
N ALA A 63 -11.34 -4.91 -10.98
CA ALA A 63 -10.49 -5.57 -11.96
C ALA A 63 -9.01 -5.21 -11.75
N ILE A 64 -8.72 -3.91 -11.54
CA ILE A 64 -7.39 -3.44 -11.18
C ILE A 64 -6.97 -4.04 -9.85
N LEU A 65 -7.88 -4.08 -8.89
CA LEU A 65 -7.61 -4.71 -7.60
C LEU A 65 -7.17 -6.15 -7.72
N ARG A 66 -7.94 -6.99 -8.41
CA ARG A 66 -7.61 -8.42 -8.53
C ARG A 66 -6.24 -8.61 -9.16
N ALA A 67 -5.93 -7.84 -10.20
CA ALA A 67 -4.61 -7.86 -10.83
C ALA A 67 -3.48 -7.46 -9.88
N VAL A 68 -3.70 -6.49 -8.98
CA VAL A 68 -2.73 -6.10 -7.95
C VAL A 68 -2.63 -7.18 -6.87
N ALA A 69 -3.77 -7.70 -6.38
CA ALA A 69 -3.83 -8.75 -5.38
C ALA A 69 -3.05 -10.00 -5.82
N ASP A 70 -3.22 -10.43 -7.08
CA ASP A 70 -2.49 -11.55 -7.68
C ASP A 70 -0.97 -11.32 -7.70
N GLN A 71 -0.50 -10.07 -7.77
CA GLN A 71 0.92 -9.72 -7.73
C GLN A 71 1.48 -9.61 -6.31
N VAL A 72 0.70 -9.11 -5.35
CA VAL A 72 1.21 -8.76 -4.03
C VAL A 72 1.03 -9.86 -2.99
N ILE A 73 -0.09 -10.59 -3.02
CA ILE A 73 -0.36 -11.68 -2.05
C ILE A 73 0.77 -12.72 -2.02
N PRO A 74 1.34 -13.16 -3.17
CA PRO A 74 2.47 -14.10 -3.15
C PRO A 74 3.75 -13.56 -2.50
N ALA A 75 3.91 -12.24 -2.42
CA ALA A 75 5.10 -11.58 -1.84
C ALA A 75 4.89 -11.14 -0.38
N MET A 76 3.67 -11.25 0.13
CA MET A 76 3.35 -10.90 1.52
C MET A 76 3.93 -11.93 2.50
N ALA A 77 4.25 -11.45 3.70
CA ALA A 77 4.68 -12.33 4.78
C ALA A 77 3.52 -13.24 5.24
N ALA A 78 3.84 -14.46 5.66
CA ALA A 78 2.83 -15.35 6.25
C ALA A 78 2.20 -14.70 7.49
N GLY A 79 0.86 -14.67 7.54
CA GLY A 79 0.11 -14.02 8.61
C GLY A 79 -0.13 -12.52 8.41
N ALA A 80 0.38 -11.91 7.34
CA ALA A 80 0.04 -10.54 6.98
C ALA A 80 -1.42 -10.42 6.54
N VAL A 81 -2.00 -9.24 6.75
CA VAL A 81 -3.39 -8.94 6.37
C VAL A 81 -3.41 -8.20 5.03
N PHE A 82 -4.20 -8.71 4.09
CA PHE A 82 -4.57 -7.96 2.89
C PHE A 82 -5.90 -7.25 3.16
N CYS A 83 -5.90 -5.93 3.07
CA CYS A 83 -7.04 -5.06 3.35
C CYS A 83 -7.41 -4.28 2.08
N ASP A 84 -8.63 -4.46 1.61
CA ASP A 84 -9.19 -3.72 0.47
C ASP A 84 -10.29 -2.75 0.94
#